data_AF-A0A402CZ46-F1
#
_entry.id   AF-A0A402CZ46-F1
#
_cell.length_a   1.000
_cell.length_b   1.000
_cell.length_c   1.000
_cell.angle_alpha   90.00
_cell.angle_beta   90.00
_cell.angle_gamma   90.00
#
_symmetry.space_group_name_H-M   'P 1'
#
loop_
_entity.id
_entity.type
_entity.pdbx_description
1 polymer ?
#
loop_
_entity_poly.entity_id
_entity_poly.type
_entity_poly.pdbx_seq_one_letter_code
_entity_poly.pdbx_strand_id
1 'polypeptide(L)'
;MPQTSAAPLQHDRFPYSPIIDRPPLRWPNGARIAVWVIPNIEHFLFDRPSSSIIQWTTGFVPDVLNYSWRDYGVRVGIWRLMEVMEKYGVKGTVALNSDVCEYYPRIIEAGKTLGWEWMGHGANNSTVINSQPEDEERSIIQTGVSAIE
;
A
#
# COMPACT_ATOMS: atom_id res chain seq x y z
N MET A 1 -24.56 -22.26 -14.56
CA MET A 1 -23.29 -22.69 -13.93
C MET A 1 -22.20 -21.79 -14.48
N PRO A 2 -21.44 -21.04 -13.65
CA PRO A 2 -20.35 -20.25 -14.20
C PRO A 2 -19.27 -21.22 -14.68
N GLN A 3 -18.87 -21.08 -15.94
CA GLN A 3 -17.77 -21.82 -16.53
C GLN A 3 -16.52 -21.59 -15.66
N THR A 4 -15.93 -22.67 -15.18
CA THR A 4 -14.58 -22.68 -14.63
C THR A 4 -13.65 -22.27 -15.77
N SER A 5 -13.35 -20.98 -15.90
CA SER A 5 -12.26 -20.53 -16.74
C SER A 5 -11.00 -21.19 -16.20
N ALA A 6 -10.39 -22.09 -17.00
CA ALA A 6 -9.16 -22.75 -16.62
C ALA A 6 -8.11 -21.67 -16.31
N ALA A 7 -7.35 -21.85 -15.23
CA ALA A 7 -6.30 -20.90 -14.86
C ALA A 7 -5.41 -20.63 -16.10
N PRO A 8 -5.14 -19.36 -16.43
CA PRO A 8 -4.39 -19.01 -17.63
C PRO A 8 -2.96 -19.58 -17.53
N LEU A 9 -2.50 -20.25 -18.59
CA LEU A 9 -1.15 -20.84 -18.66
C LEU A 9 -0.06 -19.78 -18.90
N GLN A 10 -0.44 -18.64 -19.46
CA GLN A 10 0.42 -17.48 -19.71
C GLN A 10 -0.34 -16.20 -19.36
N HIS A 11 0.39 -15.13 -19.02
CA HIS A 11 -0.26 -13.87 -18.65
C HIS A 11 -0.71 -13.05 -19.86
N ASP A 12 -0.10 -13.23 -21.03
CA ASP A 12 -0.39 -12.53 -22.32
C ASP A 12 -0.46 -10.99 -22.24
N ARG A 13 0.07 -10.39 -21.16
CA ARG A 13 0.03 -8.93 -20.91
C ARG A 13 1.14 -8.15 -21.61
N PHE A 14 2.32 -8.75 -21.77
CA PHE A 14 3.48 -8.10 -22.37
C PHE A 14 4.48 -9.15 -22.88
N PRO A 15 5.25 -8.87 -23.93
CA PRO A 15 6.26 -9.79 -24.44
C PRO A 15 7.46 -9.91 -23.48
N TYR A 16 8.21 -11.01 -23.62
CA TYR A 16 9.51 -11.14 -22.97
C TYR A 16 10.47 -10.05 -23.46
N SER A 17 11.14 -9.38 -22.53
CA SER A 17 12.14 -8.35 -22.82
C SER A 17 13.29 -8.46 -21.81
N PRO A 18 14.45 -9.04 -22.19
CA PRO A 18 15.58 -9.20 -21.28
C PRO A 18 16.38 -7.91 -21.14
N ILE A 19 16.99 -7.70 -19.98
CA ILE A 19 17.74 -6.46 -19.69
C ILE A 19 18.92 -6.23 -20.64
N ILE A 20 19.50 -7.28 -21.22
CA ILE A 20 20.63 -7.20 -22.15
C ILE A 20 20.27 -6.57 -23.49
N ASP A 21 18.99 -6.62 -23.88
CA ASP A 21 18.48 -6.06 -25.15
C ASP A 21 17.83 -4.68 -24.95
N ARG A 22 17.65 -4.23 -23.70
CA ARG A 22 16.95 -2.98 -23.41
C ARG A 22 17.86 -1.78 -23.70
N PRO A 23 17.31 -0.70 -24.27
CA PRO A 23 18.06 0.54 -24.44
C PRO A 23 18.51 1.07 -23.07
N PRO A 24 19.71 1.66 -22.95
CA PRO A 24 20.18 2.21 -21.69
C PRO A 24 19.25 3.29 -21.14
N LEU A 25 18.74 3.09 -19.92
CA LEU A 25 17.95 4.09 -19.22
C LEU A 25 18.84 5.27 -18.80
N ARG A 26 18.34 6.50 -18.98
CA ARG A 26 19.04 7.74 -18.61
C ARG A 26 18.19 8.50 -17.60
N TRP A 27 18.67 8.56 -16.37
CA TRP A 27 18.01 9.33 -15.32
C TRP A 27 18.40 10.81 -15.39
N PRO A 28 17.55 11.71 -14.85
CA PRO A 28 17.91 13.09 -14.64
C PRO A 28 19.26 13.24 -13.93
N ASN A 29 19.97 14.33 -14.22
CA ASN A 29 21.26 14.67 -13.61
C ASN A 29 22.38 13.63 -13.83
N GLY A 30 22.24 12.72 -14.80
CA GLY A 30 23.23 11.68 -15.07
C GLY A 30 23.28 10.58 -14.01
N ALA A 31 22.25 10.47 -13.17
CA ALA A 31 22.19 9.43 -12.13
C ALA A 31 22.20 8.02 -12.75
N ARG A 32 22.84 7.08 -12.05
CA ARG A 32 22.92 5.67 -12.48
C ARG A 32 21.83 4.80 -11.85
N ILE A 33 21.24 5.26 -10.75
CA ILE A 33 20.23 4.55 -9.96
C ILE A 33 19.18 5.57 -9.54
N ALA A 34 17.91 5.18 -9.66
CA ALA A 34 16.81 5.86 -8.99
C ALA A 34 16.45 5.06 -7.73
N VAL A 35 16.32 5.75 -6.60
CA VAL A 35 15.83 5.17 -5.34
C VAL A 35 14.44 5.70 -5.10
N TRP A 36 13.48 4.80 -4.94
CA TRP A 36 12.09 5.14 -4.69
C TRP A 36 11.69 4.57 -3.32
N VAL A 37 11.30 5.46 -2.41
CA VAL A 37 10.92 5.08 -1.04
C VAL A 37 9.41 5.10 -0.94
N ILE A 38 8.84 3.93 -0.64
CA ILE A 38 7.39 3.70 -0.59
C ILE A 38 7.00 3.26 0.82
N PRO A 39 6.67 4.19 1.73
CA PRO A 39 6.09 3.83 3.01
C PRO A 39 4.67 3.31 2.82
N ASN A 40 4.35 2.17 3.43
CA ASN A 40 2.96 1.74 3.58
C ASN A 40 2.36 2.42 4.81
N ILE A 41 1.26 3.14 4.63
CA ILE A 41 0.45 3.66 5.73
C ILE A 41 -0.92 3.02 5.63
N GLU A 42 -1.18 2.13 6.58
CA GLU A 42 -2.24 1.14 6.48
C GLU A 42 -3.17 1.22 7.70
N HIS A 43 -4.44 0.91 7.47
CA HIS A 43 -5.43 0.74 8.52
C HIS A 43 -5.83 -0.74 8.63
N PHE A 44 -6.00 -1.20 9.87
CA PHE A 44 -6.35 -2.58 10.20
C PHE A 44 -7.54 -2.60 11.13
N LEU A 45 -8.54 -3.40 10.77
CA LEU A 45 -9.75 -3.59 11.57
C LEU A 45 -9.43 -4.53 12.74
N PHE A 46 -9.84 -4.13 13.94
CA PHE A 46 -9.48 -4.83 15.20
C PHE A 46 -10.19 -6.18 15.36
N ASP A 47 -11.33 -6.35 14.69
CA ASP A 47 -12.29 -7.44 14.88
C ASP A 47 -12.11 -8.60 13.90
N ARG A 48 -11.09 -8.58 13.04
CA ARG A 48 -10.93 -9.56 11.97
C ARG A 48 -9.46 -9.85 11.66
N PRO A 49 -9.17 -11.05 11.11
CA PRO A 49 -7.81 -11.42 10.73
C PRO A 49 -7.28 -10.52 9.61
N SER A 50 -5.95 -10.41 9.55
CA SER A 50 -5.21 -9.67 8.53
C SER A 50 -3.75 -10.17 8.47
N SER A 51 -2.92 -9.59 7.60
CA SER A 51 -1.48 -9.84 7.45
C SER A 51 -0.76 -9.95 8.79
N SER A 52 -0.23 -11.13 9.10
CA SER A 52 0.25 -11.48 10.44
C SER A 52 1.74 -11.82 10.44
N ILE A 53 2.49 -11.20 11.35
CA ILE A 53 3.89 -11.56 11.64
C ILE A 53 3.95 -12.71 12.65
N ILE A 54 2.95 -12.79 13.53
CA ILE A 54 2.77 -13.89 14.48
C ILE A 54 1.67 -14.81 13.92
N GLN A 55 2.08 -15.83 13.18
CA GLN A 55 1.15 -16.72 12.46
C GLN A 55 0.19 -17.47 13.39
N TRP A 56 0.63 -17.85 14.59
CA TRP A 56 -0.15 -18.69 15.50
C TRP A 56 -1.33 -17.97 16.17
N THR A 57 -1.36 -16.63 16.22
CA THR A 57 -2.50 -15.86 16.74
C THR A 57 -3.50 -15.43 15.69
N THR A 58 -3.22 -15.65 14.40
CA THR A 58 -4.02 -15.09 13.27
C THR A 58 -5.52 -15.40 13.36
N GLY A 59 -5.91 -16.52 14.00
CA GLY A 59 -7.31 -16.90 14.19
C GLY A 59 -8.00 -16.28 15.42
N PHE A 60 -7.29 -15.52 16.26
CA PHE A 60 -7.85 -14.90 17.45
C PHE A 60 -8.62 -13.62 17.10
N VAL A 61 -9.70 -13.35 17.84
CA VAL A 61 -10.51 -12.14 17.65
C VAL A 61 -10.79 -11.51 19.04
N PRO A 62 -10.14 -10.39 19.39
CA PRO A 62 -9.08 -9.72 18.62
C PRO A 62 -7.73 -10.45 18.72
N ASP A 63 -6.93 -10.37 17.65
CA ASP A 63 -5.51 -10.74 17.68
C ASP A 63 -4.68 -9.57 18.22
N VAL A 64 -4.56 -9.50 19.55
CA VAL A 64 -3.86 -8.40 20.23
C VAL A 64 -2.38 -8.34 19.85
N LEU A 65 -1.72 -9.49 19.63
CA LEU A 65 -0.30 -9.53 19.32
C LEU A 65 -0.01 -8.94 17.94
N ASN A 66 -0.79 -9.31 16.93
CA ASN A 66 -0.63 -8.70 15.61
C ASN A 66 -1.19 -7.27 15.56
N TYR A 67 -2.22 -6.93 16.33
CA TYR A 67 -2.72 -5.56 16.35
C TYR A 67 -1.71 -4.57 16.94
N SER A 68 -1.01 -4.97 18.01
CA SER A 68 -0.13 -4.06 18.77
C SER A 68 1.00 -3.45 17.93
N TRP A 69 1.63 -4.21 17.04
CA TRP A 69 2.70 -3.67 16.19
C TRP A 69 2.16 -2.77 15.07
N ARG A 70 0.94 -3.03 14.58
CA ARG A 70 0.26 -2.19 13.59
C ARG A 70 -0.08 -0.83 14.18
N ASP A 71 -0.67 -0.84 15.38
CA ASP A 71 -1.02 0.36 16.13
C ASP A 71 0.21 1.21 16.49
N TYR A 72 1.34 0.57 16.79
CA TYR A 72 2.61 1.27 16.96
C TYR A 72 3.04 2.05 15.69
N GLY A 73 2.78 1.50 14.50
CA GLY A 73 3.14 2.12 13.22
C GLY A 73 2.54 3.51 13.06
N VAL A 74 1.21 3.63 13.24
CA VAL A 74 0.48 4.90 13.08
C VAL A 74 0.64 5.84 14.27
N ARG A 75 0.97 5.32 15.47
CA ARG A 75 1.18 6.15 16.67
C ARG A 75 2.58 6.69 16.84
N VAL A 76 3.60 5.93 16.43
CA VAL A 76 5.01 6.22 16.74
C VAL A 76 5.90 6.05 15.51
N GLY A 77 5.79 4.93 14.81
CA GLY A 77 6.70 4.55 13.73
C GLY A 77 6.75 5.58 12.60
N ILE A 78 5.58 6.02 12.15
CA ILE A 78 5.46 6.96 11.02
C ILE A 78 6.13 8.31 11.29
N TRP A 79 6.02 8.83 12.51
CA TRP A 79 6.58 10.13 12.88
C TRP A 79 8.10 10.11 12.86
N ARG A 80 8.71 9.01 13.34
CA ARG A 80 10.17 8.81 13.27
C ARG A 80 10.65 8.62 11.84
N LEU A 81 9.86 7.94 11.01
CA LEU A 81 10.18 7.76 9.59
C LEU A 81 10.15 9.10 8.86
N MET A 82 9.11 9.90 9.08
CA MET A 82 8.98 11.26 8.54
C MET A 82 10.16 12.14 8.94
N GLU A 83 10.56 12.16 10.21
CA GLU A 83 11.70 12.94 10.71
C GLU A 83 13.01 12.56 9.99
N VAL A 84 13.29 11.26 9.84
CA VAL A 84 14.51 10.80 9.16
C VAL A 84 14.47 11.14 7.67
N MET A 85 13.34 10.91 7.01
CA MET A 85 13.20 11.19 5.58
C MET A 85 13.33 12.69 5.29
N GLU A 86 12.70 13.55 6.10
CA GLU A 86 12.84 15.00 6.02
C GLU A 86 14.29 15.44 6.22
N LYS A 87 14.97 14.91 7.26
CA LYS A 87 16.38 15.21 7.55
C LYS A 87 17.31 14.95 6.36
N TYR A 88 17.02 13.93 5.56
CA TYR A 88 17.82 13.57 4.37
C TYR A 88 17.23 14.06 3.04
N GLY A 89 16.16 14.88 3.08
CA GLY A 89 15.53 15.42 1.88
C GLY A 89 14.86 14.35 0.99
N VAL A 90 14.46 13.23 1.57
CA VAL A 90 13.78 12.13 0.86
C VAL A 90 12.28 12.29 0.99
N LYS A 91 11.57 12.22 -0.13
CA LYS A 91 10.11 12.23 -0.17
C LYS A 91 9.57 10.81 -0.29
N GLY A 92 8.47 10.53 0.40
CA GLY A 92 7.74 9.27 0.26
C GLY A 92 6.70 9.35 -0.83
N THR A 93 6.56 8.27 -1.60
CA THR A 93 5.30 7.96 -2.29
C THR A 93 4.58 6.92 -1.46
N VAL A 94 3.54 7.31 -0.76
CA VAL A 94 2.89 6.44 0.23
C VAL A 94 1.89 5.53 -0.43
N ALA A 95 2.03 4.23 -0.21
CA ALA A 95 0.95 3.27 -0.44
C ALA A 95 -0.09 3.44 0.68
N LEU A 96 -1.19 4.14 0.38
CA LEU A 96 -2.15 4.65 1.34
C LEU A 96 -3.47 3.87 1.31
N ASN A 97 -3.85 3.29 2.44
CA ASN A 97 -5.23 2.83 2.66
C ASN A 97 -6.17 4.04 2.79
N SER A 98 -7.30 4.07 2.07
CA SER A 98 -8.22 5.22 2.15
C SER A 98 -8.79 5.44 3.55
N ASP A 99 -8.98 4.39 4.35
CA ASP A 99 -9.47 4.49 5.72
C ASP A 99 -8.53 5.34 6.60
N VAL A 100 -7.23 5.43 6.27
CA VAL A 100 -6.27 6.28 6.99
C VAL A 100 -6.67 7.76 6.94
N CYS A 101 -7.31 8.21 5.85
CA CYS A 101 -7.80 9.58 5.72
C CYS A 101 -8.83 9.93 6.80
N GLU A 102 -9.68 8.96 7.18
CA GLU A 102 -10.68 9.13 8.22
C GLU A 102 -10.09 8.93 9.63
N TYR A 103 -9.37 7.82 9.84
CA TYR A 103 -8.94 7.43 11.18
C TYR A 103 -7.68 8.17 11.66
N TYR A 104 -6.79 8.57 10.75
CA TYR A 104 -5.49 9.16 11.08
C TYR A 104 -5.19 10.45 10.29
N PRO A 105 -6.11 11.44 10.26
CA PRO A 105 -5.98 12.64 9.40
C PRO A 105 -4.71 13.46 9.68
N ARG A 106 -4.17 13.40 10.91
CA ARG A 106 -2.90 14.07 11.25
C ARG A 106 -1.71 13.55 10.45
N ILE A 107 -1.71 12.27 10.08
CA ILE A 107 -0.65 11.68 9.25
C ILE A 107 -0.74 12.25 7.83
N ILE A 108 -1.96 12.41 7.30
CA ILE A 108 -2.21 12.98 5.97
C ILE A 108 -1.71 14.43 5.91
N GLU A 109 -2.06 15.25 6.89
CA GLU A 109 -1.62 16.64 6.95
C GLU A 109 -0.09 16.77 7.09
N ALA A 110 0.55 15.88 7.85
CA ALA A 110 2.00 15.83 7.95
C ALA A 110 2.66 15.47 6.62
N GLY A 111 2.19 14.42 5.94
CA GLY A 111 2.74 14.04 4.63
C GLY A 111 2.53 15.13 3.56
N LYS A 112 1.38 15.82 3.57
CA LYS A 112 1.15 16.99 2.69
C LYS A 112 2.15 18.11 2.95
N THR A 113 2.42 18.41 4.23
CA THR A 113 3.43 19.41 4.63
C THR A 113 4.83 19.03 4.15
N LEU A 114 5.17 17.75 4.21
CA LEU A 114 6.44 17.19 3.71
C LEU A 114 6.50 17.06 2.18
N GLY A 115 5.39 17.34 1.49
CA GLY A 115 5.26 17.19 0.04
C GLY A 115 5.41 15.74 -0.43
N TRP A 116 4.88 14.79 0.35
CA TRP A 116 4.77 13.39 -0.02
C TRP A 116 3.64 13.16 -1.03
N GLU A 117 3.75 12.09 -1.81
CA GLU A 117 2.75 11.67 -2.80
C GLU A 117 1.86 10.57 -2.20
N TRP A 118 0.57 10.55 -2.56
CA TRP A 118 -0.39 9.54 -2.14
C TRP A 118 -0.75 8.60 -3.29
N MET A 119 -0.43 7.31 -3.13
CA MET A 119 -0.77 6.25 -4.06
C MET A 119 -1.81 5.33 -3.41
N GLY A 120 -2.98 5.19 -4.02
CA GLY A 120 -4.06 4.37 -3.47
C GLY A 120 -3.68 2.90 -3.30
N HIS A 121 -4.01 2.33 -2.14
CA HIS A 121 -3.71 0.95 -1.76
C HIS A 121 -4.94 0.28 -1.11
N GLY A 122 -6.12 0.43 -1.74
CA GLY A 122 -7.38 -0.12 -1.22
C GLY A 122 -7.89 0.58 0.05
N ALA A 123 -8.98 0.06 0.63
CA ALA A 123 -9.64 0.71 1.77
C ALA A 123 -8.91 0.48 3.10
N ASN A 124 -8.64 -0.78 3.42
CA ASN A 124 -7.89 -1.23 4.60
C ASN A 124 -7.17 -2.54 4.28
N ASN A 125 -6.21 -2.90 5.11
CA ASN A 125 -5.45 -4.13 4.93
C ASN A 125 -6.12 -5.36 5.60
N SER A 126 -7.42 -5.27 5.91
CA SER A 126 -8.19 -6.34 6.56
C SER A 126 -9.29 -6.94 5.66
N THR A 127 -9.46 -6.39 4.46
CA THR A 127 -10.44 -6.84 3.47
C THR A 127 -9.69 -7.30 2.23
N VAL A 128 -9.87 -8.57 1.85
CA VAL A 128 -9.20 -9.16 0.69
C VAL A 128 -9.99 -8.83 -0.57
N ILE A 129 -9.31 -8.27 -1.56
CA ILE A 129 -9.85 -7.94 -2.88
C ILE A 129 -9.26 -8.92 -3.90
N ASN A 130 -9.91 -10.06 -4.12
CA ASN A 130 -9.44 -11.11 -5.02
C ASN A 130 -10.55 -11.86 -5.77
N SER A 131 -11.82 -11.55 -5.53
CA SER A 131 -12.95 -12.34 -6.05
C SER A 131 -14.24 -11.52 -6.22
N GLN A 132 -14.11 -10.20 -6.28
CA GLN A 132 -15.22 -9.28 -6.44
C GLN A 132 -15.70 -9.29 -7.91
N PRO A 133 -17.02 -9.14 -8.16
CA PRO A 133 -17.55 -8.75 -9.45
C PRO A 133 -16.92 -7.43 -9.97
N GLU A 134 -16.85 -7.25 -11.29
CA GLU A 134 -16.20 -6.07 -11.90
C GLU A 134 -16.83 -4.74 -11.46
N ASP A 135 -18.15 -4.70 -11.29
CA ASP A 135 -18.88 -3.53 -10.82
C ASP A 135 -18.54 -3.18 -9.37
N GLU A 136 -18.37 -4.19 -8.51
CA GLU A 136 -17.90 -4.01 -7.14
C GLU A 136 -16.44 -3.54 -7.11
N GLU A 137 -15.54 -4.16 -7.89
CA GLU A 137 -14.14 -3.73 -8.01
C GLU A 137 -14.04 -2.26 -8.47
N ARG A 138 -14.83 -1.87 -9.47
CA ARG A 138 -14.90 -0.49 -9.97
C ARG A 138 -15.35 0.49 -8.88
N SER A 139 -16.36 0.11 -8.11
CA SER A 139 -16.87 0.90 -6.99
C SER A 139 -15.80 1.08 -5.89
N ILE A 140 -15.07 0.01 -5.55
CA ILE A 140 -13.98 0.04 -4.58
C ILE A 140 -12.87 1.01 -5.04
N ILE A 141 -12.46 0.93 -6.31
CA ILE A 141 -11.44 1.82 -6.87
C ILE A 141 -11.91 3.27 -6.83
N GLN A 142 -13.12 3.57 -7.29
CA GLN A 142 -13.66 4.93 -7.30
C GLN A 142 -13.76 5.53 -5.89
N THR A 143 -14.22 4.74 -4.93
CA THR A 143 -14.33 5.16 -3.52
C THR A 143 -12.96 5.44 -2.94
N GLY A 144 -11.98 4.55 -3.18
CA GLY A 144 -10.62 4.72 -2.69
C GLY A 144 -9.93 5.97 -3.26
N VAL A 145 -10.07 6.21 -4.56
CA VAL A 145 -9.51 7.43 -5.21
C VAL A 145 -10.15 8.69 -4.65
N SER A 146 -11.49 8.74 -4.59
CA SER A 146 -12.23 9.91 -4.12
C SER A 146 -11.94 10.27 -2.65
N ALA A 147 -11.52 9.31 -1.82
CA ALA A 147 -11.15 9.54 -0.44
C ALA A 147 -9.72 10.06 -0.25
N ILE A 148 -8.85 9.90 -1.26
CA ILE A 148 -7.44 10.31 -1.22
C ILE A 148 -7.25 11.68 -1.88
N GLU A 149 -8.04 11.99 -2.92
CA GLU A 149 -8.10 13.31 -3.58
C GLU A 149 -8.67 14.41 -2.68
#